data_AF-A0A1V8U1Y2-F1
#
_entry.id   AF-A0A1V8U1Y2-F1
#
_cell.length_a   1.000
_cell.length_b   1.000
_cell.length_c   1.000
_cell.angle_alpha   90.00
_cell.angle_beta   90.00
_cell.angle_gamma   90.00
#
_symmetry.space_group_name_H-M   'P 1'
#
loop_
_entity.id
_entity.type
_entity.pdbx_description
1 polymer ?
#
loop_
_entity_poly.entity_id
_entity_poly.type
_entity_poly.pdbx_seq_one_letter_code
_entity_poly.pdbx_strand_id
1 'polypeptide(L)'
;MSARPVKSKLLVLETDASGFDDNGALPTALPSTISMLTARSTNERFAASENLTVRQLAQRFGGYSGLAFVGEPGAIAEEMKTWLDEEACDGFTVVFPYLPQGLDDVTERLVPELQKRGILRKECEGKTLREHLGLPRPGNRFFEKS
;
A
#
# COMPACT_ATOMS: atom_id res chain seq x y z
N MET A 1 -13.83 -10.74 27.49
CA MET A 1 -13.64 -9.78 26.37
C MET A 1 -13.66 -10.58 25.07
N SER A 2 -14.80 -10.61 24.38
CA SER A 2 -15.00 -11.41 23.16
C SER A 2 -14.50 -10.62 21.95
N ALA A 3 -13.47 -11.12 21.28
CA ALA A 3 -13.01 -10.58 20.00
C ALA A 3 -14.18 -10.61 19.01
N ARG A 4 -14.54 -9.46 18.46
CA ARG A 4 -15.56 -9.37 17.40
C ARG A 4 -14.98 -10.03 16.13
N PRO A 5 -15.74 -10.88 15.42
CA PRO A 5 -15.25 -11.53 14.21
C PRO A 5 -15.05 -10.47 13.13
N VAL A 6 -14.01 -10.67 12.32
CA VAL A 6 -13.63 -9.86 11.16
C VAL A 6 -14.72 -10.00 10.09
N LYS A 7 -15.88 -9.38 10.33
CA LYS A 7 -16.97 -9.28 9.36
C LYS A 7 -16.55 -8.26 8.32
N SER A 8 -16.14 -8.73 7.15
CA SER A 8 -16.58 -8.23 5.84
C SER A 8 -15.47 -8.31 4.80
N LYS A 9 -15.75 -9.05 3.72
CA LYS A 9 -15.08 -9.00 2.41
C LYS A 9 -13.57 -9.22 2.44
N LEU A 10 -13.13 -10.44 2.11
CA LEU A 10 -11.72 -10.66 1.82
C LEU A 10 -11.42 -10.00 0.46
N LEU A 11 -10.87 -8.78 0.49
CA LEU A 11 -10.59 -7.95 -0.68
C LEU A 11 -9.87 -8.72 -1.79
N VAL A 12 -8.97 -9.62 -1.39
CA VAL A 12 -8.14 -10.47 -2.25
C VAL A 12 -8.93 -11.44 -3.12
N LEU A 13 -10.07 -11.93 -2.60
CA LEU A 13 -10.97 -12.83 -3.33
C LEU A 13 -12.17 -12.09 -3.91
N GLU A 14 -12.30 -10.79 -3.60
CA GLU A 14 -13.45 -9.95 -3.88
C GLU A 14 -14.80 -10.56 -3.45
N THR A 15 -14.77 -11.51 -2.51
CA THR A 15 -15.94 -12.30 -2.11
C THR A 15 -16.27 -12.07 -0.64
N ASP A 16 -17.54 -12.27 -0.28
CA ASP A 16 -17.91 -12.28 1.12
C ASP A 16 -17.48 -13.60 1.76
N ALA A 17 -16.50 -13.52 2.65
CA ALA A 17 -15.96 -14.67 3.38
C ALA A 17 -16.68 -14.93 4.71
N SER A 18 -17.74 -14.17 5.04
CA SER A 18 -18.45 -14.29 6.32
C SER A 18 -19.04 -15.69 6.59
N GLY A 19 -19.30 -16.47 5.54
CA GLY A 19 -19.80 -17.84 5.63
C GLY A 19 -18.74 -18.93 5.52
N PHE A 20 -17.45 -18.58 5.45
CA PHE A 20 -16.36 -19.57 5.32
C PHE A 20 -15.86 -20.04 6.67
N ASP A 21 -15.34 -21.27 6.73
CA ASP A 21 -14.60 -21.77 7.89
C ASP A 21 -13.18 -21.20 7.88
N ASP A 22 -12.87 -20.36 8.86
CA ASP A 22 -11.54 -19.76 9.08
C ASP A 22 -10.39 -20.77 9.09
N ASN A 23 -10.63 -21.96 9.64
CA ASN A 23 -9.62 -23.02 9.77
C ASN A 23 -9.72 -24.06 8.64
N GLY A 24 -10.75 -23.95 7.80
CA GLY A 24 -10.94 -24.79 6.62
C GLY A 24 -10.19 -24.24 5.41
N ALA A 25 -10.01 -25.11 4.41
CA ALA A 25 -9.50 -24.70 3.10
C ALA A 25 -10.51 -23.81 2.37
N LEU A 26 -10.02 -23.04 1.41
CA LEU A 26 -10.88 -22.21 0.56
C LEU A 26 -11.86 -23.07 -0.27
N PRO A 27 -13.15 -22.70 -0.31
CA PRO A 27 -14.11 -23.37 -1.19
C PRO A 27 -13.69 -23.24 -2.66
N THR A 28 -13.75 -24.33 -3.42
CA THR A 28 -13.36 -24.34 -4.84
C THR A 28 -14.31 -23.55 -5.75
N ALA A 29 -15.55 -23.30 -5.29
CA ALA A 29 -16.58 -22.60 -6.03
C ALA A 29 -16.81 -21.19 -5.44
N LEU A 30 -15.94 -20.26 -5.81
CA LEU A 30 -16.08 -18.85 -5.46
C LEU A 30 -16.83 -18.10 -6.58
N PRO A 31 -17.84 -17.26 -6.26
CA PRO A 31 -18.63 -16.56 -7.27
C PRO A 31 -17.77 -15.67 -8.19
N SER A 32 -18.20 -15.49 -9.44
CA SER A 32 -17.48 -14.68 -10.44
C SER A 32 -17.50 -13.19 -10.10
N THR A 33 -16.36 -12.52 -10.22
CA THR A 33 -16.19 -11.08 -9.90
C THR A 33 -15.70 -10.26 -11.09
N ILE A 34 -15.79 -8.92 -10.97
CA ILE A 34 -15.69 -7.96 -12.07
C ILE A 34 -14.26 -7.45 -12.32
N SER A 35 -13.24 -7.75 -11.48
CA SER A 35 -11.84 -7.42 -11.84
C SER A 35 -10.77 -8.26 -11.15
N MET A 36 -9.55 -8.25 -11.71
CA MET A 36 -8.33 -8.94 -11.26
C MET A 36 -8.30 -10.49 -11.33
N LEU A 37 -8.77 -11.09 -12.42
CA LEU A 37 -8.72 -12.56 -12.64
C LEU A 37 -7.30 -13.16 -12.48
N THR A 38 -6.25 -12.45 -12.90
CA THR A 38 -4.85 -12.94 -12.79
C THR A 38 -4.36 -13.00 -11.35
N ALA A 39 -4.60 -11.96 -10.55
CA ALA A 39 -4.19 -11.95 -9.15
C ALA A 39 -4.97 -13.00 -8.34
N ARG A 40 -6.28 -13.11 -8.58
CA ARG A 40 -7.13 -14.12 -7.93
C ARG A 40 -6.71 -15.54 -8.27
N SER A 41 -6.56 -15.88 -9.55
CA SER A 41 -6.13 -17.23 -9.95
C SER A 41 -4.74 -17.59 -9.43
N THR A 42 -3.83 -16.61 -9.34
CA THR A 42 -2.51 -16.81 -8.72
C THR A 42 -2.67 -17.10 -7.22
N ASN A 43 -3.49 -16.32 -6.50
CA ASN A 43 -3.71 -16.51 -5.07
C ASN A 43 -4.45 -17.82 -4.76
N GLU A 44 -5.43 -18.22 -5.56
CA GLU A 44 -6.15 -19.51 -5.44
C GLU A 44 -5.19 -20.68 -5.66
N ARG A 45 -4.34 -20.63 -6.69
CA ARG A 45 -3.30 -21.65 -6.93
C ARG A 45 -2.32 -21.73 -5.76
N PHE A 46 -1.89 -20.57 -5.26
CA PHE A 46 -0.94 -20.49 -4.14
C PHE A 46 -1.54 -21.06 -2.84
N ALA A 47 -2.81 -20.76 -2.59
CA ALA A 47 -3.54 -21.28 -1.45
C ALA A 47 -3.73 -22.80 -1.53
N ALA A 48 -4.03 -23.32 -2.73
CA ALA A 48 -4.15 -24.75 -2.97
C ALA A 48 -2.79 -25.47 -2.86
N SER A 49 -1.71 -24.87 -3.34
CA SER A 49 -0.36 -25.47 -3.24
C SER A 49 0.17 -25.52 -1.82
N GLU A 50 -0.16 -24.53 -0.99
CA GLU A 50 0.29 -24.45 0.40
C GLU A 50 -0.75 -24.94 1.42
N ASN A 51 -1.91 -25.44 0.97
CA ASN A 51 -3.04 -25.83 1.83
C ASN A 51 -3.42 -24.76 2.86
N LEU A 52 -3.44 -23.49 2.44
CA LEU A 52 -3.72 -22.38 3.34
C LEU A 52 -5.19 -22.40 3.79
N THR A 53 -5.42 -22.20 5.08
CA THR A 53 -6.76 -21.94 5.59
C THR A 53 -7.25 -20.55 5.18
N VAL A 54 -8.55 -20.31 5.24
CA VAL A 54 -9.15 -18.99 4.95
C VAL A 54 -8.50 -17.88 5.81
N ARG A 55 -8.23 -18.16 7.10
CA ARG A 55 -7.50 -17.25 7.99
C ARG A 55 -6.08 -16.99 7.52
N GLN A 56 -5.34 -18.01 7.12
CA GLN A 56 -3.95 -17.86 6.67
C GLN A 56 -3.88 -17.09 5.34
N LEU A 57 -4.82 -17.34 4.43
CA LEU A 57 -4.96 -16.55 3.21
C LEU A 57 -5.24 -15.08 3.54
N ALA A 58 -6.20 -14.83 4.44
CA ALA A 58 -6.55 -13.48 4.87
C ALA A 58 -5.38 -12.76 5.56
N GLN A 59 -4.59 -13.45 6.37
CA GLN A 59 -3.40 -12.86 7.01
C GLN A 59 -2.30 -12.55 5.99
N ARG A 60 -2.11 -13.43 5.00
CA ARG A 60 -1.02 -13.32 4.04
C ARG A 60 -1.28 -12.30 2.93
N PHE A 61 -2.54 -12.16 2.54
CA PHE A 61 -2.94 -11.27 1.44
C PHE A 61 -3.85 -10.12 1.89
N GLY A 62 -4.34 -10.11 3.13
CA GLY A 62 -5.16 -9.02 3.66
C GLY A 62 -4.40 -7.73 3.94
N GLY A 63 -3.07 -7.76 3.83
CA GLY A 63 -2.21 -6.58 3.76
C GLY A 63 -1.97 -6.11 2.32
N TYR A 64 -1.26 -5.01 2.16
CA TYR A 64 -0.82 -4.53 0.85
C TYR A 64 0.10 -5.57 0.18
N SER A 65 -0.22 -6.00 -1.03
CA SER A 65 0.51 -7.05 -1.77
C SER A 65 1.46 -6.50 -2.84
N GLY A 66 2.02 -5.30 -2.62
CA GLY A 66 3.00 -4.68 -3.53
C GLY A 66 4.43 -4.75 -2.98
N LEU A 67 5.34 -4.05 -3.67
CA LEU A 67 6.71 -3.84 -3.21
C LEU A 67 6.70 -3.22 -1.80
N ALA A 68 7.47 -3.81 -0.90
CA ALA A 68 7.57 -3.39 0.49
C ALA A 68 9.04 -3.13 0.83
N PHE A 69 9.33 -1.94 1.33
CA PHE A 69 10.61 -1.62 1.93
C PHE A 69 10.67 -2.21 3.35
N VAL A 70 11.59 -3.14 3.59
CA VAL A 70 11.73 -3.82 4.88
C VAL A 70 13.17 -3.73 5.33
N GLY A 71 13.41 -3.06 6.46
CA GLY A 71 14.75 -2.92 7.01
C GLY A 71 14.86 -1.74 7.96
N GLU A 72 16.09 -1.39 8.32
CA GLU A 72 16.38 -0.19 9.10
C GLU A 72 16.12 1.09 8.28
N PRO A 73 15.68 2.20 8.91
CA PRO A 73 15.33 3.43 8.20
C PRO A 73 16.42 3.96 7.26
N GLY A 74 17.70 3.82 7.64
CA GLY A 74 18.82 4.22 6.80
C GLY A 74 19.01 3.36 5.55
N ALA A 75 18.71 2.06 5.63
CA ALA A 75 18.76 1.16 4.48
C ALA A 75 17.59 1.41 3.53
N ILE A 76 16.38 1.59 4.09
CA ILE A 76 15.19 1.97 3.31
C ILE A 76 15.42 3.30 2.58
N ALA A 77 15.98 4.30 3.26
CA ALA A 77 16.29 5.60 2.65
C ALA A 77 17.30 5.48 1.49
N GLU A 78 18.27 4.57 1.59
CA GLU A 78 19.22 4.31 0.51
C GLU A 78 18.55 3.64 -0.68
N GLU A 79 17.69 2.65 -0.43
CA GLU A 79 16.94 1.99 -1.51
C GLU A 79 16.00 2.96 -2.23
N MET A 80 15.26 3.79 -1.47
CA MET A 80 14.43 4.86 -2.04
C MET A 80 15.27 5.86 -2.86
N LYS A 81 16.50 6.15 -2.43
CA LYS A 81 17.42 7.00 -3.17
C LYS A 81 17.79 6.38 -4.52
N THR A 82 18.17 5.10 -4.53
CA THR A 82 18.51 4.37 -5.76
C THR A 82 17.37 4.44 -6.77
N TRP A 83 16.12 4.24 -6.33
CA TRP A 83 14.96 4.31 -7.21
C TRP A 83 14.73 5.70 -7.83
N LEU A 84 15.06 6.77 -7.11
CA LEU A 84 15.00 8.14 -7.62
C LEU A 84 16.18 8.43 -8.56
N ASP A 85 17.39 8.05 -8.16
CA ASP A 85 18.63 8.25 -8.93
C ASP A 85 18.61 7.49 -10.27
N GLU A 86 17.95 6.33 -10.31
CA GLU A 86 17.78 5.50 -11.50
C GLU A 86 16.51 5.84 -12.32
N GLU A 87 15.84 6.95 -12.00
CA GLU A 87 14.63 7.42 -12.69
C GLU A 87 13.48 6.39 -12.72
N ALA A 88 13.41 5.50 -11.71
CA ALA A 88 12.34 4.51 -11.61
C ALA A 88 11.00 5.14 -11.15
N CYS A 89 11.05 6.30 -10.47
CA CYS A 89 9.88 7.06 -10.05
C CYS A 89 10.21 8.54 -9.74
N ASP A 90 9.20 9.41 -9.69
CA ASP A 90 9.32 10.80 -9.23
C ASP A 90 9.06 10.97 -7.72
N GLY A 91 8.57 9.91 -7.06
CA GLY A 91 8.16 9.94 -5.67
C GLY A 91 7.38 8.71 -5.26
N PHE A 92 7.12 8.60 -3.96
CA PHE A 92 6.55 7.41 -3.35
C PHE A 92 5.19 7.69 -2.73
N THR A 93 4.26 6.74 -2.92
CA THR A 93 3.03 6.67 -2.13
C THR A 93 3.27 5.70 -0.98
N VAL A 94 3.26 6.21 0.26
CA VAL A 94 3.51 5.39 1.45
C VAL A 94 2.18 4.87 2.00
N VAL A 95 2.08 3.54 2.12
CA VAL A 95 0.92 2.86 2.71
C VAL A 95 1.37 2.18 3.99
N PHE A 96 0.70 2.47 5.10
CA PHE A 96 1.06 1.93 6.41
C PHE A 96 0.29 0.64 6.69
N PRO A 97 0.97 -0.45 7.09
CA PRO A 97 0.29 -1.70 7.44
C PRO A 97 -0.52 -1.60 8.75
N TYR A 98 -0.16 -0.67 9.63
CA TYR A 98 -0.85 -0.39 10.89
C TYR A 98 -0.67 1.07 11.30
N LEU A 99 -1.64 1.58 12.06
CA LEU A 99 -1.65 2.96 12.58
C LEU A 99 -1.98 2.94 14.08
N PRO A 100 -1.49 3.94 14.86
CA PRO A 100 -0.64 5.06 14.43
C PRO A 100 0.84 4.73 14.29
N GLN A 101 1.32 3.65 14.91
CA GLN A 101 2.76 3.41 15.09
C GLN A 101 3.55 3.34 13.77
N GLY A 102 2.95 2.80 12.69
CA GLY A 102 3.61 2.77 11.38
C GLY A 102 3.81 4.16 10.77
N LEU A 103 2.93 5.11 11.08
CA LEU A 103 3.12 6.51 10.72
C LEU A 103 4.24 7.13 11.56
N ASP A 104 4.23 6.89 12.87
CA ASP A 104 5.24 7.41 13.81
C ASP A 104 6.64 6.94 13.41
N ASP A 105 6.82 5.65 13.11
CA ASP A 105 8.08 5.09 12.63
C ASP A 105 8.58 5.82 11.36
N VAL A 106 7.68 6.13 10.43
CA VAL A 106 8.09 6.86 9.22
C VAL A 106 8.42 8.31 9.53
N THR A 107 7.59 9.03 10.29
CA THR A 107 7.79 10.45 10.56
C THR A 107 8.98 10.72 11.49
N GLU A 108 9.22 9.84 12.47
CA GLU A 108 10.25 10.06 13.48
C GLU A 108 11.58 9.40 13.13
N ARG A 109 11.58 8.33 12.32
CA ARG A 109 12.79 7.56 12.02
C ARG A 109 13.20 7.66 10.55
N LEU A 110 12.28 7.47 9.61
CA LEU A 110 12.59 7.47 8.17
C LEU A 110 12.74 8.88 7.59
N VAL A 111 11.81 9.79 7.88
CA VAL A 111 11.82 11.18 7.38
C VAL A 111 13.14 11.89 7.67
N PRO A 112 13.73 11.81 8.88
CA PRO A 112 15.04 12.41 9.14
C PRO A 112 16.16 11.82 8.27
N GLU A 113 16.15 10.51 7.99
CA GLU A 113 17.14 9.87 7.13
C GLU A 113 17.00 10.29 5.66
N LEU A 114 15.77 10.47 5.17
CA LEU A 114 15.48 11.01 3.84
C LEU A 114 15.91 12.48 3.72
N GLN A 115 15.66 13.29 4.75
CA GLN A 115 16.08 14.70 4.79
C GLN A 115 17.60 14.87 4.85
N LYS A 116 18.31 14.04 5.63
CA LYS A 116 19.78 14.03 5.68
C LYS A 116 20.41 13.77 4.31
N ARG A 117 19.75 12.95 3.48
CA ARG A 117 20.20 12.58 2.13
C ARG A 117 19.72 13.55 1.04
N GLY A 118 18.94 14.57 1.39
CA GLY A 118 18.38 15.53 0.43
C GLY A 118 17.24 14.97 -0.44
N ILE A 119 16.73 13.78 -0.12
CA ILE A 119 15.63 13.13 -0.84
C ILE A 119 14.29 13.80 -0.52
N LEU A 120 14.13 14.22 0.74
CA LEU A 120 12.93 14.88 1.22
C LEU A 120 13.25 16.29 1.70
N ARG A 121 12.43 17.26 1.28
CA ARG A 121 12.50 18.64 1.74
C ARG A 121 12.22 18.73 3.25
N LYS A 122 12.84 19.71 3.91
CA LYS A 122 12.64 19.98 5.35
C LYS A 122 11.35 20.73 5.64
N GLU A 123 10.99 21.65 4.75
CA GLU A 123 9.78 22.45 4.85
C GLU A 123 9.04 22.43 3.52
N CYS A 124 7.71 22.49 3.56
CA CYS A 124 6.89 22.59 2.37
C CYS A 124 6.84 24.06 1.92
N GLU A 125 7.52 24.36 0.82
CA GLU A 125 7.55 25.71 0.24
C GLU A 125 6.30 25.97 -0.61
N GLY A 126 5.56 27.03 -0.30
CA GLY A 126 4.33 27.41 -1.01
C GLY A 126 3.05 27.08 -0.23
N LYS A 127 1.94 27.64 -0.71
CA LYS A 127 0.61 27.56 -0.10
C LYS A 127 -0.30 26.54 -0.80
N THR A 128 0.12 25.99 -1.94
CA THR A 128 -0.71 25.10 -2.75
C THR A 128 -0.01 23.78 -3.03
N LEU A 129 -0.80 22.71 -3.21
CA LEU A 129 -0.29 21.40 -3.62
C LEU A 129 0.52 21.46 -4.92
N ARG A 130 0.15 22.36 -5.85
CA ARG A 130 0.89 22.54 -7.09
C ARG A 130 2.30 23.05 -6.84
N GLU A 131 2.46 24.05 -5.97
CA GLU A 131 3.78 24.56 -5.59
C GLU A 131 4.61 23.47 -4.92
N HIS A 132 4.00 22.66 -4.05
CA HIS A 132 4.68 21.53 -3.39
C HIS A 132 5.14 20.43 -4.36
N LEU A 133 4.54 20.36 -5.55
CA LEU A 133 4.88 19.42 -6.62
C LEU A 133 5.68 20.08 -7.76
N GLY A 134 6.04 21.36 -7.65
CA GLY A 134 6.72 22.09 -8.72
C GLY A 134 5.87 22.33 -9.97
N LEU A 135 4.54 22.25 -9.87
CA LEU A 135 3.62 22.35 -10.99
C LEU A 135 3.16 23.80 -11.24
N PRO A 136 3.13 24.27 -12.50
CA PRO A 136 2.61 25.59 -12.81
C PRO A 136 1.09 25.66 -12.57
N ARG A 137 0.61 26.84 -12.16
CA ARG A 137 -0.83 27.09 -12.08
C ARG A 137 -1.40 27.28 -13.49
N PRO A 138 -2.34 26.41 -13.94
CA PRO A 138 -2.92 26.56 -15.27
C PRO A 138 -3.69 27.88 -15.38
N GLY A 139 -3.61 28.52 -16.54
CA GLY A 139 -4.44 29.68 -16.87
C GLY A 139 -5.92 29.29 -16.85
N ASN A 140 -6.78 30.24 -16.48
CA ASN A 140 -8.21 30.03 -16.63
C ASN A 140 -8.54 30.06 -18.12
N ARG A 141 -9.25 29.06 -18.64
CA ARG A 141 -9.59 28.98 -20.07
C ARG A 141 -10.63 30.00 -20.53
N PHE A 142 -11.36 30.61 -19.60
CA PHE A 142 -12.46 31.53 -19.88
C PHE A 142 -12.12 32.99 -19.57
N PHE A 143 -11.04 33.23 -18.81
CA PHE A 143 -10.64 34.57 -18.38
C PHE A 143 -9.13 34.71 -18.53
N GLU A 144 -8.68 35.69 -19.30
CA GLU A 144 -7.25 36.04 -19.38
C GLU A 144 -6.76 36.58 -18.03
N LYS A 145 -5.50 36.30 -17.70
CA LYS A 145 -4.85 36.93 -16.54
C LYS A 145 -4.65 38.42 -16.87
N SER A 146 -5.46 39.29 -16.26
CA SER A 146 -5.21 40.74 -16.22
C SER A 146 -3.93 41.07 -15.47
#